data_AF-A0A968ZLQ7-F1
#
_entry.id   AF-A0A968ZLQ7-F1
#
_cell.length_a   1.000
_cell.length_b   1.000
_cell.length_c   1.000
_cell.angle_alpha   90.00
_cell.angle_beta   90.00
_cell.angle_gamma   90.00
#
_symmetry.space_group_name_H-M   'P 1'
#
loop_
_entity.id
_entity.type
_entity.pdbx_description
1 polymer ?
#
loop_
_entity_poly.entity_id
_entity_poly.type
_entity_poly.pdbx_seq_one_letter_code
_entity_poly.pdbx_strand_id
1 'polypeptide(L)'
;MDINGKANRERSLTTQDSLTEQRLENEKLTGEGAKGPLCDQMKSLLSRLDDLAQLIANLVLESPQTGQKDHLEQATSKMDLPLAALQAQVGQIQREFQLIVTGLAAAETAAETAAETAAAIRPYQTEAHRRLRLLGVEAMKLQAAKQPATVIRVRSHLQSHLIELQKFVQAMATALCN
;
A
#
# COMPACT_ATOMS: atom_id res chain seq x y z
N MET A 1 -45.28 16.34 -15.25
CA MET A 1 -43.86 15.97 -15.38
C MET A 1 -43.27 16.06 -13.99
N ASP A 2 -42.98 14.95 -13.32
CA ASP A 2 -42.19 14.96 -12.06
C ASP A 2 -41.68 13.55 -11.78
N ILE A 3 -40.45 13.25 -12.22
CA ILE A 3 -39.71 12.06 -11.78
C ILE A 3 -38.22 12.42 -11.76
N ASN A 4 -37.72 13.01 -10.66
CA ASN A 4 -36.28 13.08 -10.38
C ASN A 4 -35.93 13.49 -8.93
N GLY A 5 -36.44 12.75 -7.94
CA GLY A 5 -36.18 13.05 -6.51
C GLY A 5 -35.70 11.90 -5.62
N LYS A 6 -35.69 10.64 -6.10
CA LYS A 6 -35.46 9.47 -5.22
C LYS A 6 -34.07 8.84 -5.28
N ALA A 7 -33.30 9.07 -6.35
CA ALA A 7 -32.02 8.37 -6.54
C ALA A 7 -30.85 8.93 -5.69
N ASN A 8 -31.00 10.10 -5.06
CA ASN A 8 -29.89 10.75 -4.33
C ASN A 8 -29.94 10.52 -2.81
N ARG A 9 -30.99 9.86 -2.28
CA ARG A 9 -31.15 9.61 -0.84
C ARG A 9 -30.55 8.28 -0.38
N GLU A 10 -30.39 7.32 -1.30
CA GLU A 10 -29.89 5.97 -0.99
C GLU A 10 -28.35 5.88 -1.01
N ARG A 11 -27.64 6.81 -1.66
CA ARG A 11 -26.16 6.88 -1.62
C ARG A 11 -25.62 7.53 -0.34
N SER A 12 -26.40 8.41 0.30
CA SER A 12 -25.99 9.02 1.58
C SER A 12 -26.10 8.06 2.76
N LEU A 13 -27.08 7.15 2.77
CA LEU A 13 -27.27 6.18 3.87
C LEU A 13 -26.16 5.11 3.90
N THR A 14 -25.76 4.59 2.74
CA THR A 14 -24.70 3.56 2.65
C THR A 14 -23.31 4.07 3.02
N THR A 15 -23.04 5.36 2.79
CA THR A 15 -21.74 5.97 3.16
C THR A 15 -21.69 6.29 4.66
N GLN A 16 -22.83 6.66 5.26
CA GLN A 16 -22.92 6.90 6.71
C GLN A 16 -22.80 5.60 7.50
N ASP A 17 -23.44 4.52 7.07
CA ASP A 17 -23.34 3.22 7.74
C ASP A 17 -21.91 2.66 7.69
N SER A 18 -21.22 2.78 6.54
CA SER A 18 -19.82 2.36 6.41
C SER A 18 -18.85 3.16 7.30
N LEU A 19 -19.08 4.47 7.44
CA LEU A 19 -18.30 5.31 8.36
C LEU A 19 -18.58 5.00 9.83
N THR A 20 -19.80 4.55 10.14
CA THR A 20 -20.23 4.22 11.51
C THR A 20 -19.69 2.86 11.94
N GLU A 21 -19.69 1.87 11.04
CA GLU A 21 -19.02 0.58 11.24
C GLU A 21 -17.51 0.74 11.41
N GLN A 22 -16.85 1.57 10.57
CA GLN A 22 -15.44 1.93 10.77
C GLN A 22 -15.19 2.62 12.11
N ARG A 23 -16.13 3.43 12.60
CA ARG A 23 -16.00 4.11 13.89
C ARG A 23 -16.11 3.14 15.06
N LEU A 24 -17.00 2.15 14.97
CA LEU A 24 -17.15 1.09 15.96
C LEU A 24 -15.96 0.13 15.99
N GLU A 25 -15.37 -0.20 14.84
CA GLU A 25 -14.09 -0.94 14.81
C GLU A 25 -12.94 -0.15 15.42
N ASN A 26 -12.91 1.17 15.21
CA ASN A 26 -11.91 2.05 15.81
C ASN A 26 -12.11 2.27 17.32
N GLU A 27 -13.35 2.31 17.83
CA GLU A 27 -13.62 2.34 19.28
C GLU A 27 -13.27 1.03 19.98
N LYS A 28 -13.22 -0.09 19.27
CA LYS A 28 -12.74 -1.38 19.82
C LYS A 28 -11.22 -1.40 20.07
N LEU A 29 -10.49 -0.40 19.57
CA LEU A 29 -9.04 -0.23 19.68
C LEU A 29 -8.61 0.75 20.80
N THR A 30 -9.47 1.08 21.76
CA THR A 30 -9.14 2.10 22.79
C THR A 30 -8.80 1.54 24.17
N GLY A 31 -8.64 0.22 24.34
CA GLY A 31 -8.12 -0.40 25.57
C GLY A 31 -6.69 -0.93 25.40
N GLU A 32 -6.04 -1.36 26.48
CA GLU A 32 -4.71 -2.04 26.48
C GLU A 32 -4.61 -3.22 25.49
N GLY A 33 -5.73 -3.70 24.94
CA GLY A 33 -5.83 -4.69 23.86
C GLY A 33 -5.64 -4.18 22.41
N ALA A 34 -5.41 -2.88 22.17
CA ALA A 34 -5.25 -2.31 20.82
C ALA A 34 -3.93 -2.68 20.11
N LYS A 35 -2.90 -3.03 20.88
CA LYS A 35 -1.61 -3.48 20.35
C LYS A 35 -1.75 -4.77 19.53
N GLY A 36 -2.67 -5.67 19.93
CA GLY A 36 -2.90 -6.93 19.22
C GLY A 36 -3.37 -6.71 17.77
N PRO A 37 -4.52 -6.04 17.55
CA PRO A 37 -5.02 -5.77 16.21
C PRO A 37 -4.06 -4.94 15.34
N LEU A 38 -3.39 -3.93 15.90
CA LEU A 38 -2.43 -3.12 15.12
C LEU A 38 -1.16 -3.92 14.76
N CYS A 39 -0.69 -4.78 15.66
CA CYS A 39 0.41 -5.70 15.38
C CYS A 39 0.04 -6.69 14.26
N ASP A 40 -1.18 -7.24 14.28
CA ASP A 40 -1.64 -8.16 13.23
C ASP A 40 -1.84 -7.46 11.88
N GLN A 41 -2.34 -6.23 11.88
CA GLN A 41 -2.38 -5.39 10.68
C GLN A 41 -0.97 -5.14 10.13
N MET A 42 0.02 -4.89 10.98
CA MET A 42 1.40 -4.67 10.55
C MET A 42 2.02 -5.94 9.94
N LYS A 43 1.75 -7.12 10.52
CA LYS A 43 2.17 -8.41 9.93
C LYS A 43 1.51 -8.64 8.57
N SER A 44 0.22 -8.32 8.44
CA SER A 44 -0.49 -8.41 7.16
C SER A 44 0.15 -7.49 6.12
N LEU A 45 0.50 -6.25 6.50
CA LEU A 45 1.18 -5.31 5.62
C LEU A 45 2.55 -5.84 5.17
N LEU A 46 3.34 -6.43 6.07
CA LEU A 46 4.62 -7.06 5.74
C LEU A 46 4.45 -8.17 4.70
N SER A 47 3.48 -9.07 4.90
CA SER A 47 3.18 -10.13 3.93
C SER A 47 2.84 -9.57 2.54
N ARG A 48 2.11 -8.45 2.47
CA ARG A 48 1.79 -7.82 1.18
C ARG A 48 2.96 -7.14 0.52
N LEU A 49 3.93 -6.64 1.30
CA LEU A 49 5.18 -6.12 0.77
C LEU A 49 6.01 -7.25 0.16
N ASP A 50 5.96 -8.45 0.74
CA ASP A 50 6.61 -9.63 0.16
C ASP A 50 5.92 -10.08 -1.14
N ASP A 51 4.58 -10.07 -1.19
CA ASP A 51 3.83 -10.30 -2.43
C ASP A 51 4.20 -9.28 -3.52
N LEU A 52 4.34 -8.00 -3.13
CA LEU A 52 4.78 -6.94 -4.03
C LEU A 52 6.22 -7.16 -4.52
N ALA A 53 7.10 -7.68 -3.66
CA ALA A 53 8.47 -8.03 -4.04
C ALA A 53 8.48 -9.11 -5.11
N GLN A 54 7.64 -10.14 -4.95
CA GLN A 54 7.50 -11.21 -5.92
C GLN A 54 6.96 -10.68 -7.26
N LEU A 55 5.97 -9.79 -7.24
CA LEU A 55 5.46 -9.13 -8.46
C LEU A 55 6.55 -8.35 -9.19
N ILE A 56 7.34 -7.55 -8.46
CA ILE A 56 8.46 -6.79 -9.04
C ILE A 56 9.54 -7.73 -9.58
N ALA A 57 9.85 -8.83 -8.89
CA ALA A 57 10.80 -9.83 -9.36
C ALA A 57 10.33 -10.51 -10.66
N ASN A 58 9.05 -10.87 -10.74
CA ASN A 58 8.47 -11.47 -11.95
C ASN A 58 8.52 -10.49 -13.14
N LEU A 59 8.30 -9.19 -12.90
CA LEU A 59 8.48 -8.17 -13.91
C LEU A 59 9.93 -8.11 -14.42
N VAL A 60 10.94 -8.38 -13.58
CA VAL A 60 12.36 -8.38 -13.98
C VAL A 60 12.72 -9.56 -14.89
N LEU A 61 12.14 -10.74 -14.65
CA LEU A 61 12.45 -11.98 -15.39
C LEU A 61 11.87 -12.04 -16.80
N GLU A 62 10.85 -11.24 -17.12
CA GLU A 62 10.19 -11.24 -18.44
C GLU A 62 10.88 -10.37 -19.51
N SER A 63 12.14 -9.94 -19.33
CA SER A 63 12.86 -9.21 -20.38
C SER A 63 13.14 -10.13 -21.59
N PRO A 64 12.61 -9.83 -22.79
CA PRO A 64 12.82 -10.67 -23.96
C PRO A 64 14.27 -10.53 -24.45
N GLN A 65 14.92 -11.68 -24.64
CA GLN A 65 16.16 -11.76 -25.40
C GLN A 65 15.89 -11.23 -26.82
N THR A 66 16.61 -10.18 -27.18
CA THR A 66 16.51 -9.47 -28.47
C THR A 66 16.87 -10.40 -29.63
N GLY A 67 15.92 -10.64 -30.54
CA GLY A 67 16.21 -11.43 -31.74
C GLY A 67 15.09 -11.65 -32.75
N GLN A 68 14.00 -10.88 -32.81
CA GLN A 68 13.03 -11.01 -33.91
C GLN A 68 12.19 -9.74 -34.11
N LYS A 69 12.24 -9.17 -35.31
CA LYS A 69 11.66 -7.87 -35.69
C LYS A 69 10.15 -7.90 -35.99
N ASP A 70 9.49 -9.06 -35.96
CA ASP A 70 8.12 -9.21 -36.46
C ASP A 70 7.03 -9.37 -35.37
N HIS A 71 7.34 -9.16 -34.09
CA HIS A 71 6.40 -9.39 -32.96
C HIS A 71 6.05 -8.13 -32.13
N LEU A 72 5.97 -6.96 -32.74
CA LEU A 72 5.76 -5.71 -32.00
C LEU A 72 4.35 -5.55 -31.39
N GLU A 73 3.32 -6.22 -31.91
CA GLU A 73 1.94 -6.09 -31.38
C GLU A 73 1.57 -7.10 -30.28
N GLN A 74 2.28 -8.21 -30.13
CA GLN A 74 1.92 -9.25 -29.13
C GLN A 74 2.62 -9.08 -27.78
N ALA A 75 3.72 -8.33 -27.71
CA ALA A 75 4.49 -8.13 -26.48
C ALA A 75 3.86 -7.11 -25.51
N THR A 76 3.02 -6.19 -26.01
CA THR A 76 2.33 -5.19 -25.18
C THR A 76 1.26 -5.84 -24.31
N SER A 77 0.46 -6.76 -24.87
CA SER A 77 -0.66 -7.39 -24.15
C SER A 77 -0.25 -8.31 -23.00
N LYS A 78 1.00 -8.82 -22.97
CA LYS A 78 1.50 -9.65 -21.85
C LYS A 78 2.00 -8.82 -20.66
N MET A 79 2.52 -7.61 -20.90
CA MET A 79 3.06 -6.75 -19.84
C MET A 79 1.97 -5.93 -19.11
N ASP A 80 0.80 -5.76 -19.73
CA ASP A 80 -0.31 -4.96 -19.18
C ASP A 80 -0.92 -5.60 -17.92
N LEU A 81 -1.03 -6.92 -17.86
CA LEU A 81 -1.59 -7.67 -16.72
C LEU A 81 -0.70 -7.58 -15.45
N PRO A 82 0.61 -7.87 -15.52
CA PRO A 82 1.54 -7.69 -14.39
C PRO A 82 1.61 -6.26 -13.87
N LEU A 83 1.49 -5.27 -14.76
CA LEU A 83 1.57 -3.86 -14.40
C LEU A 83 0.31 -3.35 -13.70
N ALA A 84 -0.88 -3.74 -14.18
CA ALA A 84 -2.14 -3.43 -13.50
C ALA A 84 -2.17 -4.05 -12.09
N ALA A 85 -1.69 -5.29 -11.94
CA ALA A 85 -1.55 -5.94 -10.64
C ALA A 85 -0.59 -5.18 -9.71
N LEU A 86 0.55 -4.70 -10.23
CA LEU A 86 1.50 -3.88 -9.48
C LEU A 86 0.83 -2.60 -8.94
N GLN A 87 0.11 -1.88 -9.80
CA GLN A 87 -0.57 -0.64 -9.41
C GLN A 87 -1.68 -0.88 -8.37
N ALA A 88 -2.46 -1.95 -8.55
CA ALA A 88 -3.48 -2.35 -7.60
C ALA A 88 -2.87 -2.68 -6.23
N GLN A 89 -1.79 -3.45 -6.20
CA GLN A 89 -1.10 -3.84 -4.97
C GLN A 89 -0.50 -2.63 -4.24
N VAL A 90 0.16 -1.71 -4.97
CA VAL A 90 0.69 -0.46 -4.38
C VAL A 90 -0.44 0.38 -3.78
N GLY A 91 -1.57 0.52 -4.49
CA GLY A 91 -2.74 1.23 -3.98
C GLY A 91 -3.36 0.56 -2.75
N GLN A 92 -3.34 -0.77 -2.67
CA GLN A 92 -3.80 -1.49 -1.49
C GLN A 92 -2.91 -1.27 -0.28
N ILE A 93 -1.59 -1.41 -0.44
CA ILE A 93 -0.60 -1.16 0.61
C ILE A 93 -0.71 0.28 1.12
N GLN A 94 -0.94 1.26 0.23
CA GLN A 94 -1.21 2.66 0.61
C GLN A 94 -2.42 2.82 1.54
N ARG A 95 -3.54 2.17 1.21
CA ARG A 95 -4.75 2.24 2.04
C ARG A 95 -4.53 1.56 3.40
N GLU A 96 -3.93 0.37 3.41
CA GLU A 96 -3.69 -0.37 4.65
C GLU A 96 -2.70 0.35 5.56
N PHE A 97 -1.63 0.90 5.01
CA PHE A 97 -0.68 1.71 5.77
C PHE A 97 -1.37 2.94 6.40
N GLN A 98 -2.25 3.61 5.65
CA GLN A 98 -3.00 4.76 6.17
C GLN A 98 -3.96 4.37 7.31
N LEU A 99 -4.60 3.19 7.23
CA LEU A 99 -5.43 2.67 8.31
C LEU A 99 -4.61 2.42 9.58
N ILE A 100 -3.45 1.78 9.45
CA ILE A 100 -2.52 1.52 10.56
C ILE A 100 -2.07 2.84 11.21
N VAL A 101 -1.68 3.82 10.39
CA VAL A 101 -1.27 5.15 10.87
C VAL A 101 -2.39 5.84 11.65
N THR A 102 -3.63 5.75 11.16
CA THR A 102 -4.79 6.36 11.82
C THR A 102 -5.10 5.65 13.13
N GLY A 103 -5.00 4.31 13.16
CA GLY A 103 -5.15 3.50 14.37
C GLY A 103 -4.07 3.78 15.41
N LEU A 104 -2.82 3.99 14.99
CA LEU A 104 -1.72 4.40 15.88
C LEU A 104 -1.98 5.77 16.51
N ALA A 105 -2.45 6.75 15.72
CA ALA A 105 -2.78 8.07 16.24
C ALA A 105 -3.95 8.03 17.24
N ALA A 106 -4.95 7.16 17.01
CA ALA A 106 -6.03 6.93 17.96
C ALA A 106 -5.52 6.29 19.27
N ALA A 107 -4.66 5.27 19.17
CA ALA A 107 -4.07 4.60 20.32
C ALA A 107 -3.17 5.52 21.17
N GLU A 108 -2.42 6.43 20.53
CA GLU A 108 -1.58 7.44 21.21
C GLU A 108 -2.39 8.28 22.21
N THR A 109 -3.66 8.58 21.89
CA THR A 109 -4.52 9.40 22.76
C THR A 109 -5.15 8.62 23.93
N ALA A 110 -5.06 7.28 23.94
CA ALA A 110 -5.76 6.42 24.89
C ALA A 110 -4.91 6.02 26.12
N ALA A 111 -3.59 5.95 26.00
CA ALA A 111 -2.71 5.52 27.09
C ALA A 111 -1.29 6.10 26.99
N GLU A 112 -0.63 6.34 28.13
CA GLU A 112 0.73 6.90 28.21
C GLU A 112 1.79 5.97 27.60
N THR A 113 1.66 4.66 27.81
CA THR A 113 2.51 3.63 27.17
C THR A 113 2.32 3.58 25.65
N ALA A 114 1.15 3.96 25.14
CA ALA A 114 0.91 4.07 23.69
C ALA A 114 1.59 5.32 23.10
N ALA A 115 1.73 6.39 23.88
CA ALA A 115 2.45 7.59 23.45
C ALA A 115 3.95 7.36 23.27
N GLU A 116 4.59 6.57 24.14
CA GLU A 116 6.00 6.18 23.99
C GLU A 116 6.22 5.31 22.74
N THR A 117 5.36 4.31 22.51
CA THR A 117 5.40 3.49 21.30
C THR A 117 5.18 4.35 20.04
N ALA A 118 4.21 5.27 20.06
CA ALA A 118 3.96 6.19 18.94
C ALA A 118 5.15 7.13 18.67
N ALA A 119 5.82 7.63 19.72
CA ALA A 119 7.03 8.43 19.58
C ALA A 119 8.18 7.64 18.94
N ALA A 120 8.37 6.37 19.32
CA ALA A 120 9.38 5.49 18.73
C ALA A 120 9.10 5.16 17.25
N ILE A 121 7.82 5.08 16.86
CA ILE A 121 7.38 4.71 15.50
C ILE A 121 7.46 5.89 14.51
N ARG A 122 7.22 7.13 14.97
CA ARG A 122 7.10 8.33 14.12
C ARG A 122 8.23 8.53 13.08
N PRO A 123 9.52 8.35 13.41
CA PRO A 123 10.60 8.48 12.43
C PRO A 123 10.47 7.48 11.28
N TYR A 124 10.09 6.24 11.57
CA TYR A 124 9.91 5.19 10.58
C TYR A 124 8.65 5.41 9.74
N GLN A 125 7.58 5.91 10.35
CA GLN A 125 6.33 6.21 9.66
C GLN A 125 6.52 7.26 8.55
N THR A 126 7.26 8.33 8.83
CA THR A 126 7.52 9.40 7.86
C THR A 126 8.24 8.87 6.63
N GLU A 127 9.29 8.07 6.84
CA GLU A 127 10.07 7.52 5.74
C GLU A 127 9.33 6.38 5.03
N ALA A 128 8.54 5.56 5.73
CA ALA A 128 7.65 4.58 5.10
C ALA A 128 6.63 5.25 4.17
N HIS A 129 5.96 6.33 4.61
CA HIS A 129 5.09 7.13 3.75
C HIS A 129 5.81 7.63 2.49
N ARG A 130 7.02 8.16 2.66
CA ARG A 130 7.83 8.66 1.55
C ARG A 130 8.14 7.55 0.55
N ARG A 131 8.60 6.39 1.00
CA ARG A 131 8.93 5.25 0.13
C ARG A 131 7.71 4.72 -0.58
N LEU A 132 6.56 4.65 0.10
CA LEU A 132 5.31 4.19 -0.48
C LEU A 132 4.76 5.15 -1.56
N ARG A 133 4.97 6.46 -1.39
CA ARG A 133 4.67 7.45 -2.44
C ARG A 133 5.59 7.27 -3.65
N LEU A 134 6.88 7.04 -3.42
CA LEU A 134 7.85 6.82 -4.50
C LEU A 134 7.54 5.53 -5.28
N LEU A 135 7.11 4.46 -4.61
CA LEU A 135 6.64 3.24 -5.27
C LEU A 135 5.49 3.53 -6.24
N GLY A 136 4.50 4.32 -5.83
CA GLY A 136 3.40 4.73 -6.72
C GLY A 136 3.89 5.52 -7.94
N VAL A 137 4.80 6.47 -7.73
CA VAL A 137 5.39 7.27 -8.81
C VAL A 137 6.17 6.40 -9.80
N GLU A 138 7.01 5.49 -9.31
CA GLU A 138 7.79 4.61 -10.18
C GLU A 138 6.90 3.59 -10.90
N ALA A 139 5.80 3.10 -10.29
CA ALA A 139 4.83 2.24 -10.97
C ALA A 139 4.13 2.98 -12.13
N MET A 140 3.79 4.26 -11.97
CA MET A 140 3.28 5.10 -13.07
C MET A 140 4.33 5.35 -14.15
N LYS A 141 5.59 5.58 -13.77
CA LYS A 141 6.68 5.74 -14.74
C LYS A 141 6.90 4.46 -15.54
N LEU A 142 6.77 3.30 -14.92
CA LEU A 142 6.89 2.00 -15.58
C LEU A 142 5.84 1.85 -16.68
N GLN A 143 4.60 2.29 -16.41
CA GLN A 143 3.51 2.31 -17.40
C GLN A 143 3.82 3.19 -18.61
N ALA A 144 4.42 4.35 -18.37
CA ALA A 144 4.76 5.30 -19.44
C ALA A 144 6.07 4.94 -20.18
N ALA A 145 6.86 3.99 -19.66
CA ALA A 145 8.18 3.69 -20.18
C ALA A 145 8.11 2.88 -21.48
N LYS A 146 8.59 3.48 -22.57
CA LYS A 146 8.67 2.83 -23.89
C LYS A 146 10.05 2.27 -24.23
N GLN A 147 11.09 2.76 -23.55
CA GLN A 147 12.48 2.38 -23.82
C GLN A 147 12.95 1.30 -22.82
N PRO A 148 13.56 0.19 -23.29
CA PRO A 148 14.04 -0.89 -22.43
C PRO A 148 14.98 -0.42 -21.32
N ALA A 149 15.91 0.49 -21.62
CA ALA A 149 16.82 1.05 -20.61
C ALA A 149 16.07 1.82 -19.51
N THR A 150 14.99 2.52 -19.86
CA THR A 150 14.14 3.21 -18.89
C THR A 150 13.35 2.22 -18.04
N VAL A 151 12.81 1.16 -18.65
CA VAL A 151 12.10 0.07 -17.94
C VAL A 151 13.00 -0.58 -16.90
N ILE A 152 14.23 -0.95 -17.27
CA ILE A 152 15.21 -1.56 -16.35
C ILE A 152 15.51 -0.63 -15.17
N ARG A 153 15.77 0.65 -15.44
CA ARG A 153 16.04 1.65 -14.39
C ARG A 153 14.87 1.81 -13.43
N VAL A 154 13.65 1.93 -13.94
CA VAL A 154 12.44 2.09 -13.12
C VAL A 154 12.19 0.83 -12.27
N ARG A 155 12.39 -0.37 -12.82
CA ARG A 155 12.31 -1.62 -12.04
C ARG A 155 13.33 -1.67 -10.90
N SER A 156 14.56 -1.25 -11.15
CA SER A 156 15.59 -1.16 -10.11
C SER A 156 15.21 -0.17 -9.00
N HIS A 157 14.65 0.99 -9.36
CA HIS A 157 14.15 1.96 -8.38
C HIS A 157 12.97 1.41 -7.56
N LEU A 158 12.01 0.74 -8.20
CA LEU A 158 10.89 0.06 -7.52
C LEU A 158 11.41 -0.92 -6.47
N GLN A 159 12.37 -1.78 -6.85
CA GLN A 159 12.95 -2.75 -5.93
C GLN A 159 13.69 -2.08 -4.77
N SER A 160 14.48 -1.02 -5.04
CA SER A 160 15.17 -0.27 -4.00
C SER A 160 14.19 0.40 -3.02
N HIS A 161 13.13 1.02 -3.52
CA HIS A 161 12.11 1.64 -2.68
C HIS A 161 11.34 0.63 -1.84
N LEU A 162 11.07 -0.57 -2.39
CA LEU A 162 10.42 -1.63 -1.66
C LEU A 162 11.29 -2.17 -0.52
N ILE A 163 12.58 -2.43 -0.78
CA ILE A 163 13.52 -2.89 0.25
C ILE A 163 13.60 -1.89 1.40
N GLU A 164 13.71 -0.59 1.10
CA GLU A 164 13.72 0.44 2.14
C GLU A 164 12.37 0.51 2.88
N LEU A 165 11.24 0.42 2.18
CA LEU A 165 9.92 0.39 2.80
C LEU A 165 9.77 -0.80 3.78
N GLN A 166 10.19 -2.01 3.37
CA GLN A 166 10.16 -3.19 4.22
C GLN A 166 10.95 -2.98 5.51
N LYS A 167 12.14 -2.35 5.44
CA LYS A 167 12.94 -2.04 6.65
C LYS A 167 12.18 -1.13 7.62
N PHE A 168 11.54 -0.07 7.12
CA PHE A 168 10.79 0.84 7.97
C PHE A 168 9.55 0.19 8.56
N VAL A 169 8.77 -0.54 7.75
CA VAL A 169 7.58 -1.25 8.23
C VAL A 169 7.95 -2.34 9.24
N GLN A 170 9.08 -3.05 9.03
CA GLN A 170 9.59 -4.02 10.00
C GLN A 170 10.00 -3.35 11.31
N ALA A 171 10.67 -2.20 11.28
CA ALA A 171 11.02 -1.45 12.49
C ALA A 171 9.76 -1.00 13.26
N MET A 172 8.73 -0.54 12.54
CA MET A 172 7.43 -0.21 13.13
C MET A 172 6.76 -1.44 13.76
N ALA A 173 6.77 -2.58 13.07
CA ALA A 173 6.24 -3.84 13.60
C ALA A 173 6.95 -4.27 14.88
N THR A 174 8.29 -4.23 14.89
CA THR A 174 9.10 -4.57 16.05
C THR A 174 8.80 -3.66 17.24
N ALA A 175 8.62 -2.34 17.02
CA ALA A 175 8.29 -1.39 18.07
C ALA A 175 6.87 -1.52 18.61
N LEU A 176 5.95 -2.05 17.80
CA LEU A 176 4.52 -2.16 18.13
C LEU A 176 4.13 -3.51 18.74
N CYS A 177 4.78 -4.58 18.27
CA CYS A 177 4.48 -5.96 18.63
C CYS A 177 5.30 -6.49 19.82
N ASN A 178 6.39 -5.82 20.18
CA ASN A 178 7.23 -6.14 21.35
C ASN A 178 7.02 -5.11 22.46
#